data_AF-A0A2T4WE77-F1
#
_entry.id   AF-A0A2T4WE77-F1
#
_cell.length_a   1.000
_cell.length_b   1.000
_cell.length_c   1.000
_cell.angle_alpha   90.00
_cell.angle_beta   90.00
_cell.angle_gamma   90.00
#
_symmetry.space_group_name_H-M   'P 1'
#
loop_
_entity.id
_entity.type
_entity.pdbx_description
1 polymer ?
#
loop_
_entity_poly.entity_id
_entity_poly.type
_entity_poly.pdbx_seq_one_letter_code
_entity_poly.pdbx_strand_id
1 'polypeptide(L)'
;MSKRDELITKYAADLKDKCGVKADMDLLTKVTIGCGPSIYNADSSTVSGSDASELATVKNNFLIKKLGLKNSPELDKGIASVMEKYGQSNRNKYRAVVYYLLTKHFGKESAY
;
A
#
# COMPACT_ATOMS: atom_id res chain seq x y z
N MET A 1 7.60 2.03 -22.47
CA MET A 1 7.49 1.90 -21.01
C MET A 1 7.30 0.43 -20.68
N SER A 2 7.93 -0.05 -19.61
CA SER A 2 7.69 -1.41 -19.12
C SER A 2 6.31 -1.51 -18.46
N LYS A 3 5.79 -2.72 -18.28
CA LYS A 3 4.51 -2.92 -17.59
C LYS A 3 4.54 -2.36 -16.16
N ARG A 4 5.71 -2.37 -15.51
CA ARG A 4 5.91 -1.79 -14.19
C ARG A 4 5.77 -0.27 -14.22
N ASP A 5 6.34 0.40 -15.23
CA ASP A 5 6.28 1.86 -15.34
C ASP A 5 4.83 2.36 -15.55
N GLU A 6 4.04 1.62 -16.33
CA GLU A 6 2.61 1.87 -16.48
C GLU A 6 1.88 1.77 -15.13
N LEU A 7 2.20 0.73 -14.34
CA LEU A 7 1.59 0.53 -13.02
C LEU A 7 2.02 1.63 -12.04
N ILE A 8 3.29 2.01 -12.02
CA ILE A 8 3.78 3.12 -11.17
C ILE A 8 3.07 4.42 -11.52
N THR A 9 2.91 4.72 -12.81
CA THR A 9 2.16 5.90 -13.27
C THR A 9 0.71 5.88 -12.77
N LYS A 10 0.06 4.72 -12.88
CA LYS A 10 -1.31 4.51 -12.37
C LYS A 10 -1.40 4.66 -10.85
N TYR A 11 -0.43 4.14 -10.11
CA TYR A 11 -0.38 4.24 -8.65
C TYR A 11 -0.14 5.69 -8.19
N ALA A 12 0.71 6.44 -8.90
CA ALA A 12 0.92 7.86 -8.64
C ALA A 12 -0.35 8.68 -8.89
N ALA A 13 -1.10 8.37 -9.95
CA ALA A 13 -2.40 8.99 -10.22
C ALA A 13 -3.40 8.67 -9.09
N ASP A 14 -3.51 7.42 -8.66
CA ASP A 14 -4.37 7.02 -7.53
C ASP A 14 -4.00 7.74 -6.22
N LEU A 15 -2.71 7.88 -5.92
CA LEU A 15 -2.25 8.63 -4.75
C LEU A 15 -2.70 10.09 -4.82
N LYS A 16 -2.58 10.74 -5.98
CA LYS A 16 -2.99 12.13 -6.17
C LYS A 16 -4.50 12.29 -6.12
N ASP A 17 -5.21 11.57 -6.98
CA ASP A 17 -6.61 11.84 -7.31
C ASP A 17 -7.57 11.24 -6.28
N LYS A 18 -7.19 10.13 -5.64
CA LYS A 18 -8.03 9.44 -4.64
C LYS A 18 -7.58 9.68 -3.20
N CYS A 19 -6.28 9.87 -2.97
CA CYS A 19 -5.74 9.99 -1.62
C CYS A 19 -5.29 11.42 -1.26
N GLY A 20 -5.28 12.35 -2.23
CA GLY A 20 -4.78 13.71 -2.04
C GLY A 20 -3.28 13.78 -1.72
N VAL A 21 -2.49 12.78 -2.14
CA VAL A 21 -1.07 12.65 -1.85
C VAL A 21 -0.24 12.88 -3.11
N LYS A 22 0.68 13.84 -3.06
CA LYS A 22 1.73 13.94 -4.07
C LYS A 22 2.73 12.80 -3.86
N ALA A 23 2.84 11.91 -4.85
CA ALA A 23 3.72 10.75 -4.76
C ALA A 23 5.20 11.16 -4.74
N ASP A 24 5.93 10.61 -3.78
CA ASP A 24 7.38 10.48 -3.83
C ASP A 24 7.71 9.31 -4.77
N MET A 25 8.20 9.63 -5.96
CA MET A 25 8.38 8.64 -7.02
C MET A 25 9.49 7.62 -6.72
N ASP A 26 10.51 7.98 -5.93
CA ASP A 26 11.55 7.04 -5.51
C ASP A 26 10.95 5.97 -4.58
N LEU A 27 10.26 6.43 -3.53
CA LEU A 27 9.61 5.53 -2.59
C LEU A 27 8.53 4.68 -3.29
N LEU A 28 7.71 5.26 -4.14
CA LEU A 28 6.68 4.52 -4.87
C LEU A 28 7.28 3.43 -5.76
N THR A 29 8.41 3.72 -6.41
CA THR A 29 9.13 2.75 -7.25
C THR A 29 9.68 1.61 -6.39
N LYS A 30 10.36 1.92 -5.28
CA LYS A 30 10.90 0.93 -4.35
C LYS A 30 9.81 0.04 -3.73
N VAL A 31 8.69 0.65 -3.30
CA VAL A 31 7.53 -0.08 -2.79
C VAL A 31 6.96 -1.02 -3.86
N THR A 32 6.79 -0.52 -5.09
CA THR A 32 6.27 -1.30 -6.22
C THR A 32 7.18 -2.49 -6.56
N ILE A 33 8.49 -2.28 -6.60
CA ILE A 33 9.49 -3.36 -6.78
C ILE A 33 9.39 -4.35 -5.62
N GLY A 34 9.25 -3.85 -4.38
CA GLY A 34 9.11 -4.67 -3.17
C GLY A 34 7.80 -5.46 -3.07
N CYS A 35 6.79 -5.18 -3.89
CA CYS A 35 5.62 -6.04 -4.07
C CYS A 35 5.89 -7.20 -5.05
N GLY A 36 6.96 -7.14 -5.84
CA GLY A 36 7.37 -8.21 -6.73
C GLY A 36 6.34 -8.51 -7.83
N PRO A 37 6.18 -9.77 -8.26
CA PRO A 37 5.29 -10.13 -9.37
C PRO A 37 3.80 -9.99 -9.03
N SER A 38 3.43 -9.82 -7.76
CA SER A 38 2.03 -9.74 -7.35
C SER A 38 1.29 -8.55 -7.97
N ILE A 39 2.01 -7.51 -8.37
CA ILE A 39 1.46 -6.30 -9.01
C ILE A 39 0.85 -6.58 -10.39
N TYR A 40 1.20 -7.71 -11.02
CA TYR A 40 0.74 -8.05 -12.37
C TYR A 40 -0.50 -8.96 -12.37
N ASN A 41 -0.83 -9.59 -11.25
CA ASN A 41 -2.04 -10.41 -11.11
C ASN A 41 -3.14 -9.58 -10.44
N ALA A 42 -4.33 -9.56 -11.05
CA ALA A 42 -5.43 -8.69 -10.62
C ALA A 42 -5.80 -8.89 -9.14
N ASP A 43 -5.94 -10.14 -8.70
CA ASP A 43 -6.33 -10.50 -7.33
C ASP A 43 -5.21 -10.14 -6.35
N SER A 44 -3.97 -10.53 -6.65
CA SER A 44 -2.82 -10.26 -5.77
C SER A 44 -2.26 -8.84 -5.89
N SER A 45 -2.83 -7.99 -6.74
CA SER A 45 -2.44 -6.58 -6.86
C SER A 45 -3.32 -5.64 -6.03
N THR A 46 -4.45 -6.12 -5.49
CA THR A 46 -5.40 -5.30 -4.71
C THR A 46 -5.60 -5.84 -3.30
N VAL A 47 -5.98 -4.95 -2.38
CA VAL A 47 -6.24 -5.25 -0.96
C VAL A 47 -7.72 -4.99 -0.68
N SER A 48 -8.41 -6.01 -0.16
CA SER A 48 -9.79 -5.87 0.32
C SER A 48 -9.81 -5.15 1.67
N GLY A 49 -10.35 -3.94 1.69
CA GLY A 49 -10.43 -3.12 2.91
C GLY A 49 -11.44 -3.61 3.95
N SER A 50 -12.30 -4.58 3.59
CA SER A 50 -13.36 -5.12 4.46
C SER A 50 -13.13 -6.59 4.84
N ASP A 51 -12.10 -7.24 4.29
CA ASP A 51 -11.76 -8.62 4.63
C ASP A 51 -10.75 -8.65 5.78
N ALA A 52 -11.17 -9.10 6.95
CA ALA A 52 -10.34 -9.17 8.14
C ALA A 52 -9.08 -10.03 7.96
N SER A 53 -9.15 -11.10 7.15
CA SER A 53 -8.01 -11.99 6.89
C SER A 53 -6.95 -11.33 6.03
N GLU A 54 -7.40 -10.56 5.03
CA GLU A 54 -6.54 -9.74 4.18
C GLU A 54 -5.85 -8.65 5.00
N LEU A 55 -6.60 -7.93 5.85
CA LEU A 55 -6.02 -6.89 6.73
C LEU A 55 -5.02 -7.47 7.74
N ALA A 56 -5.31 -8.64 8.32
CA ALA A 56 -4.39 -9.35 9.20
C ALA A 56 -3.09 -9.75 8.46
N THR A 57 -3.20 -10.15 7.20
CA THR A 57 -2.04 -10.46 6.34
C THR A 57 -1.18 -9.22 6.10
N VAL A 58 -1.80 -8.07 5.79
CA VAL A 58 -1.10 -6.79 5.67
C VAL A 58 -0.39 -6.43 6.99
N LYS A 59 -1.07 -6.55 8.13
CA LYS A 59 -0.47 -6.27 9.44
C LYS A 59 0.74 -7.17 9.72
N ASN A 60 0.57 -8.49 9.61
CA ASN A 60 1.59 -9.44 10.03
C ASN A 60 2.79 -9.47 9.07
N ASN A 61 2.53 -9.54 7.77
CA ASN A 61 3.59 -9.72 6.78
C ASN A 61 4.25 -8.41 6.37
N PHE A 62 3.46 -7.33 6.28
CA PHE A 62 3.99 -6.04 5.85
C PHE A 62 4.42 -5.17 7.04
N LEU A 63 3.49 -4.80 7.93
CA LEU A 63 3.82 -3.86 9.01
C LEU A 63 4.81 -4.45 10.02
N ILE A 64 4.57 -5.68 10.47
CA ILE A 64 5.42 -6.32 11.49
C ILE A 64 6.69 -6.87 10.84
N LYS A 65 6.56 -7.81 9.90
CA LYS A 65 7.73 -8.53 9.37
C LYS A 65 8.61 -7.68 8.44
N LYS A 66 8.02 -6.88 7.54
CA LYS A 66 8.81 -6.07 6.58
C LYS A 66 9.23 -4.72 7.15
N LEU A 67 8.32 -3.97 7.78
CA LEU A 67 8.63 -2.64 8.34
C LEU A 67 9.18 -2.67 9.78
N GLY A 68 9.22 -3.85 10.41
CA GLY A 68 9.80 -4.04 11.73
C GLY A 68 8.98 -3.38 12.86
N LEU A 69 7.67 -3.17 12.66
CA LEU A 69 6.82 -2.56 13.68
C LEU A 69 6.43 -3.59 14.74
N LYS A 70 6.36 -3.16 16.01
CA LYS A 70 5.85 -4.01 17.09
C LYS A 70 4.34 -4.15 16.97
N ASN A 71 3.84 -5.36 17.23
CA ASN A 71 2.41 -5.62 17.25
C ASN A 71 1.72 -4.74 18.32
N SER A 72 0.80 -3.90 17.88
CA SER A 72 0.03 -3.00 18.74
C SER A 72 -1.29 -2.61 18.07
N PRO A 73 -2.29 -2.11 18.83
CA PRO A 73 -3.55 -1.62 18.28
C PRO A 73 -3.38 -0.48 17.26
N GLU A 74 -2.27 0.26 17.33
CA GLU A 74 -1.98 1.35 16.38
C GLU A 74 -1.78 0.85 14.95
N LEU A 75 -1.38 -0.41 14.76
CA LEU A 75 -1.26 -1.01 13.43
C LEU A 75 -2.63 -1.15 12.76
N ASP A 76 -3.63 -1.61 13.51
CA ASP A 76 -5.00 -1.77 12.99
C ASP A 76 -5.63 -0.40 12.70
N LYS A 77 -5.41 0.60 13.56
CA LYS A 77 -5.85 1.98 13.33
C LYS A 77 -5.20 2.58 12.09
N GLY A 78 -3.89 2.38 11.90
CA GLY A 78 -3.18 2.85 10.72
C GLY A 78 -3.70 2.20 9.43
N ILE A 79 -3.98 0.90 9.45
CA ILE A 79 -4.64 0.20 8.33
C ILE A 79 -6.01 0.81 8.04
N ALA A 80 -6.87 0.96 9.05
CA ALA A 80 -8.19 1.52 8.88
C ALA A 80 -8.13 2.94 8.29
N SER A 81 -7.22 3.78 8.80
CA SER A 81 -6.99 5.14 8.29
C SER A 81 -6.55 5.14 6.82
N VAL A 82 -5.66 4.23 6.43
CA VAL A 82 -5.24 4.11 5.02
C VAL A 82 -6.38 3.61 4.13
N MET A 83 -7.19 2.65 4.58
CA MET A 83 -8.35 2.16 3.82
C MET A 83 -9.41 3.24 3.61
N GLU A 84 -9.67 4.05 4.64
CA GLU A 84 -10.55 5.20 4.57
C GLU A 84 -9.99 6.28 3.63
N LYS A 85 -8.71 6.64 3.79
CA LYS A 85 -8.02 7.62 2.96
C LYS A 85 -8.02 7.25 1.48
N TYR A 86 -7.90 5.96 1.16
CA TYR A 86 -7.94 5.49 -0.22
C TYR A 86 -9.37 5.38 -0.79
N GLY A 87 -10.38 5.62 0.06
CA GLY A 87 -11.79 5.62 -0.29
C GLY A 87 -12.45 4.26 -0.09
N GLN A 88 -13.46 4.20 0.77
CA GLN A 88 -14.23 2.98 1.04
C GLN A 88 -14.89 2.43 -0.24
N SER A 89 -15.42 3.32 -1.09
CA SER A 89 -16.06 2.98 -2.38
C SER A 89 -15.09 2.52 -3.48
N ASN A 90 -13.77 2.74 -3.30
CA ASN A 90 -12.78 2.28 -4.27
C ASN A 90 -12.61 0.75 -4.15
N ARG A 91 -13.14 0.00 -5.12
CA ARG A 91 -12.99 -1.47 -5.18
C ARG A 91 -11.56 -1.91 -5.53
N ASN A 92 -10.76 -1.03 -6.12
CA ASN A 92 -9.41 -1.32 -6.59
C ASN A 92 -8.38 -0.57 -5.73
N LYS A 93 -8.23 -0.97 -4.47
CA LYS A 93 -7.17 -0.46 -3.60
C LYS A 93 -5.89 -1.22 -3.89
N TYR A 94 -5.01 -0.67 -4.72
CA TYR A 94 -3.78 -1.38 -5.11
C TYR A 94 -2.83 -1.55 -3.92
N ARG A 95 -2.29 -2.76 -3.76
CA ARG A 95 -1.39 -3.15 -2.66
C ARG A 95 -0.16 -2.27 -2.58
N ALA A 96 0.43 -1.90 -3.72
CA ALA A 96 1.56 -0.97 -3.77
C ALA A 96 1.20 0.42 -3.20
N VAL A 97 0.00 0.94 -3.50
CA VAL A 97 -0.49 2.23 -2.97
C VAL A 97 -0.79 2.12 -1.48
N VAL A 98 -1.45 1.04 -1.05
CA VAL A 98 -1.70 0.77 0.39
C VAL A 98 -0.38 0.70 1.16
N TYR A 99 0.61 -0.04 0.65
CA TYR A 99 1.92 -0.19 1.30
C TYR A 99 2.70 1.13 1.32
N TYR A 100 2.61 1.92 0.25
CA TYR A 100 3.20 3.27 0.23
C TYR A 100 2.58 4.15 1.32
N LEU A 101 1.25 4.19 1.42
CA LEU A 101 0.54 5.00 2.40
C LEU A 101 0.84 4.56 3.84
N LEU A 102 0.89 3.26 4.11
CA LEU A 102 1.27 2.72 5.40
C LEU A 102 2.73 3.02 5.75
N THR A 103 3.63 2.94 4.77
CA THR A 103 5.05 3.30 4.96
C THR A 103 5.19 4.76 5.37
N LYS A 104 4.49 5.67 4.68
CA LYS A 104 4.44 7.10 5.03
C LYS A 104 3.76 7.34 6.38
N HIS A 105 2.66 6.65 6.68
CA HIS A 105 1.91 6.80 7.93
C HIS A 105 2.77 6.49 9.15
N PHE A 106 3.60 5.44 9.08
CA PHE A 106 4.46 5.01 10.19
C PHE A 106 5.89 5.57 10.13
N GLY A 107 6.22 6.43 9.16
CA GLY A 107 7.56 7.00 9.00
C GLY A 107 8.64 5.94 8.74
N LYS A 108 8.33 4.94 7.91
CA LYS A 108 9.18 3.77 7.64
C LYS A 108 9.80 3.78 6.25
N GLU A 109 9.99 4.96 5.66
CA GLU A 109 10.59 5.11 4.33
C GLU A 109 12.00 4.52 4.24
N SER A 110 12.77 4.57 5.33
CA SER A 110 14.14 4.01 5.39
C SER A 110 14.21 2.48 5.30
N ALA A 111 13.06 1.79 5.38
CA ALA A 111 13.00 0.35 5.13
C ALA A 111 13.07 0.00 3.63
N TYR A 112 13.18 1.00 2.74
CA TYR A 112 13.14 0.88 1.27
C TYR A 112 14.31 1.53 0.53
#